data_AF-E8U4A5-F1
#
_entry.id   AF-E8U4A5-F1
#
_cell.length_a   1.000
_cell.length_b   1.000
_cell.length_c   1.000
_cell.angle_alpha   90.00
_cell.angle_beta   90.00
_cell.angle_gamma   90.00
#
_symmetry.space_group_name_H-M   'P 1'
#
loop_
_entity.id
_entity.type
_entity.pdbx_description
1 polymer ?
#
loop_
_entity_poly.entity_id
_entity_poly.type
_entity_poly.pdbx_seq_one_letter_code
_entity_poly.pdbx_strand_id
1 'polypeptide(L)'
;MLGRVKKILILSLCLSATASANSLTAHLPAGALATFETRHLGGALQRFEGLVGGVAEHFGGNARDAAELLSMFTPAVEGSIGDEGVLGVFAVGNGRGIFEPHLLAVSKLNADARALLPKLSTRNGKATIGKYTFVRQDDLFIGMTSTLVYASTNKTLLMNYLSRLNGKAAPTLAAAPAYATPTTQVGAQELRLFVNFSGIAKVARSALQAVMLPRLLSPIVDAVDTLGQVAAGVSTTSTGLSAVSAHVVNPDGRDTPLRQILTHTTPGFDVPRVIPADAEAVSVRACDPLTAQYTAHWLTRLDLFDPTGLLTDTQLAHHLERQSSYLADECAQVTLAGAGRASLTDTNPLGSLAYMVSYQKVRDEAAARAHMAEFAPLVNTTIRQAVQSGRQALNDAQARLKALGTEQAASLSELTSLLDDAKLGDVEYVYDFRDGYLVSALNRRALDAALRAPRALADEPAFRALNLTGAGAGFVYQPAPATPYAPADIRRALEKELAASPAAAFMEDDAQGLTAPMSSALADLLNRYGGSSTHTTVDGTVVLSKTNITYRW
;
A
#
# COMPACT_ATOMS: atom_id res chain seq x y z
N MET A 1 -31.91 -33.25 46.90
CA MET A 1 -31.35 -33.78 45.63
C MET A 1 -31.85 -33.10 44.35
N LEU A 2 -32.85 -32.19 44.38
CA LEU A 2 -33.29 -31.44 43.18
C LEU A 2 -32.48 -30.15 42.85
N GLY A 3 -31.47 -29.78 43.65
CA GLY A 3 -30.69 -28.54 43.46
C GLY A 3 -29.45 -28.66 42.58
N ARG A 4 -28.94 -29.88 42.30
CA ARG A 4 -27.71 -30.08 41.52
C ARG A 4 -27.96 -30.39 40.03
N VAL A 5 -29.18 -30.76 39.65
CA VAL A 5 -29.55 -31.02 38.24
C VAL A 5 -29.79 -29.72 37.46
N LYS A 6 -30.26 -28.64 38.12
CA LYS A 6 -30.47 -27.33 37.48
C LYS A 6 -29.18 -26.57 37.13
N LYS A 7 -28.08 -26.78 37.87
CA LYS A 7 -26.79 -26.13 37.56
C LYS A 7 -26.03 -26.81 36.41
N ILE A 8 -26.28 -28.08 36.16
CA ILE A 8 -25.69 -28.79 35.01
C ILE A 8 -26.49 -28.50 33.74
N LEU A 9 -27.83 -28.38 33.81
CA LEU A 9 -28.63 -28.03 32.63
C LEU A 9 -28.37 -26.59 32.11
N ILE A 10 -28.09 -25.63 33.01
CA ILE A 10 -27.78 -24.25 32.61
C ILE A 10 -26.35 -24.12 32.07
N LEU A 11 -25.39 -24.95 32.53
CA LEU A 11 -24.06 -25.02 31.91
C LEU A 11 -24.11 -25.70 30.53
N SER A 12 -25.00 -26.69 30.32
CA SER A 12 -25.18 -27.35 29.02
C SER A 12 -25.95 -26.49 28.00
N LEU A 13 -26.81 -25.57 28.46
CA LEU A 13 -27.53 -24.61 27.61
C LEU A 13 -26.73 -23.32 27.30
N CYS A 14 -25.63 -23.06 28.02
CA CYS A 14 -24.64 -22.04 27.66
C CYS A 14 -23.45 -22.56 26.83
N LEU A 15 -23.36 -23.88 26.60
CA LEU A 15 -22.37 -24.51 25.72
C LEU A 15 -22.93 -24.90 24.33
N SER A 16 -24.19 -24.58 24.06
CA SER A 16 -24.88 -24.91 22.80
C SER A 16 -25.47 -23.69 22.07
N ALA A 17 -25.16 -22.47 22.54
CA ALA A 17 -25.54 -21.20 21.89
C ALA A 17 -24.33 -20.37 21.39
N THR A 18 -23.15 -20.98 21.24
CA THR A 18 -21.99 -20.38 20.58
C THR A 18 -21.41 -21.34 19.55
N ALA A 19 -22.24 -21.83 18.63
CA ALA A 19 -21.77 -22.06 17.27
C ALA A 19 -21.81 -20.70 16.55
N SER A 20 -21.10 -19.71 17.10
CA SER A 20 -20.62 -18.58 16.31
C SER A 20 -19.85 -19.24 15.17
N ALA A 21 -20.41 -19.24 13.96
CA ALA A 21 -19.81 -19.89 12.82
C ALA A 21 -18.36 -19.42 12.73
N ASN A 22 -17.41 -20.30 13.08
CA ASN A 22 -15.99 -19.96 13.12
C ASN A 22 -15.63 -19.22 11.84
N SER A 23 -14.85 -18.13 11.97
CA SER A 23 -14.36 -17.40 10.82
C SER A 23 -13.70 -18.37 9.84
N LEU A 24 -13.87 -18.15 8.53
CA LEU A 24 -13.24 -18.95 7.47
C LEU A 24 -11.72 -19.07 7.69
N THR A 25 -11.12 -18.00 8.22
CA THR A 25 -9.68 -17.93 8.56
C THR A 25 -9.25 -18.94 9.61
N ALA A 26 -10.13 -19.36 10.52
CA ALA A 26 -9.84 -20.33 11.57
C ALA A 26 -9.49 -21.71 11.03
N HIS A 27 -9.92 -22.02 9.80
CA HIS A 27 -9.69 -23.30 9.15
C HIS A 27 -8.62 -23.24 8.06
N LEU A 28 -8.06 -22.06 7.77
CA LEU A 28 -6.98 -21.93 6.79
C LEU A 28 -5.72 -22.67 7.25
N PRO A 29 -4.94 -23.27 6.33
CA PRO A 29 -3.64 -23.84 6.65
C PRO A 29 -2.66 -22.78 7.18
N ALA A 30 -1.76 -23.16 8.11
CA ALA A 30 -0.81 -22.23 8.74
C ALA A 30 0.20 -21.54 7.79
N GLY A 31 0.39 -22.04 6.57
CA GLY A 31 1.44 -21.61 5.64
C GLY A 31 1.05 -20.45 4.70
N ALA A 32 0.21 -19.51 5.13
CA ALA A 32 -0.15 -18.37 4.30
C ALA A 32 1.04 -17.40 4.14
N LEU A 33 1.29 -17.01 2.89
CA LEU A 33 2.21 -15.93 2.51
C LEU A 33 1.48 -14.60 2.46
N ALA A 34 0.24 -14.60 2.01
CA ALA A 34 -0.64 -13.43 2.02
C ALA A 34 -2.10 -13.86 2.14
N THR A 35 -2.93 -13.04 2.79
CA THR A 35 -4.40 -13.19 2.79
C THR A 35 -5.09 -11.86 2.60
N PHE A 36 -6.20 -11.88 1.88
CA PHE A 36 -7.18 -10.81 1.79
C PHE A 36 -8.51 -11.35 2.30
N GLU A 37 -9.10 -10.66 3.26
CA GLU A 37 -10.23 -11.13 4.04
C GLU A 37 -11.29 -10.03 4.10
N THR A 38 -12.54 -10.44 3.94
CA THR A 38 -13.70 -9.55 3.99
C THR A 38 -14.67 -10.04 5.05
N ARG A 39 -15.28 -9.11 5.79
CA ARG A 39 -16.34 -9.38 6.77
C ARG A 39 -17.39 -8.28 6.71
N HIS A 40 -18.66 -8.66 6.69
CA HIS A 40 -19.80 -7.73 6.72
C HIS A 40 -19.75 -6.63 5.65
N LEU A 41 -19.16 -6.95 4.49
CA LEU A 41 -18.89 -5.96 3.46
C LEU A 41 -20.21 -5.44 2.84
N GLY A 42 -21.32 -6.18 2.95
CA GLY A 42 -22.66 -5.66 2.62
C GLY A 42 -23.08 -4.43 3.44
N GLY A 43 -22.77 -4.39 4.75
CA GLY A 43 -23.04 -3.20 5.58
C GLY A 43 -22.09 -2.04 5.29
N ALA A 44 -20.84 -2.36 4.92
CA ALA A 44 -19.87 -1.37 4.45
C ALA A 44 -20.32 -0.75 3.12
N LEU A 45 -20.77 -1.57 2.18
CA LEU A 45 -21.31 -1.14 0.89
C LEU A 45 -22.54 -0.27 1.07
N GLN A 46 -23.48 -0.58 1.96
CA GLN A 46 -24.61 0.32 2.24
C GLN A 46 -24.18 1.70 2.76
N ARG A 47 -23.12 1.77 3.57
CA ARG A 47 -22.54 3.05 4.02
C ARG A 47 -21.84 3.77 2.86
N PHE A 48 -21.06 3.05 2.05
CA PHE A 48 -20.47 3.57 0.82
C PHE A 48 -21.53 3.98 -0.22
N GLU A 49 -22.66 3.30 -0.31
CA GLU A 49 -23.82 3.66 -1.14
C GLU A 49 -24.50 4.91 -0.61
N GLY A 50 -24.41 5.24 0.69
CA GLY A 50 -24.77 6.56 1.20
C GLY A 50 -23.85 7.68 0.68
N LEU A 51 -22.56 7.36 0.46
CA LEU A 51 -21.56 8.27 -0.16
C LEU A 51 -21.70 8.36 -1.69
N VAL A 52 -22.12 7.26 -2.32
CA VAL A 52 -22.21 7.02 -3.77
C VAL A 52 -23.67 7.10 -4.27
N GLY A 53 -24.64 7.40 -3.41
CA GLY A 53 -26.08 7.34 -3.67
C GLY A 53 -26.59 8.35 -4.70
N GLY A 54 -25.72 9.23 -5.19
CA GLY A 54 -25.95 10.08 -6.38
C GLY A 54 -25.29 9.56 -7.68
N VAL A 55 -24.62 8.42 -7.64
CA VAL A 55 -23.75 7.90 -8.73
C VAL A 55 -24.22 6.54 -9.26
N ALA A 56 -25.07 5.82 -8.52
CA ALA A 56 -25.53 4.47 -8.88
C ALA A 56 -26.61 4.42 -9.99
N GLU A 57 -27.09 5.55 -10.50
CA GLU A 57 -28.13 5.57 -11.56
C GLU A 57 -27.61 5.43 -13.00
N HIS A 58 -26.29 5.33 -13.28
CA HIS A 58 -25.81 5.63 -14.64
C HIS A 58 -24.71 4.79 -15.31
N PHE A 59 -24.27 3.64 -14.79
CA PHE A 59 -23.19 2.88 -15.48
C PHE A 59 -23.43 1.37 -15.57
N GLY A 60 -23.69 0.89 -16.79
CA GLY A 60 -23.72 -0.51 -17.18
C GLY A 60 -22.59 -0.90 -18.15
N GLY A 61 -21.82 -1.94 -17.79
CA GLY A 61 -20.98 -2.86 -18.60
C GLY A 61 -19.80 -2.29 -19.42
N ASN A 62 -18.71 -2.99 -19.77
CA ASN A 62 -18.11 -4.29 -19.46
C ASN A 62 -16.61 -4.24 -19.90
N ALA A 63 -15.67 -4.64 -19.04
CA ALA A 63 -14.28 -5.02 -19.39
C ALA A 63 -14.22 -6.56 -19.45
N ARG A 64 -13.31 -7.23 -20.20
CA ARG A 64 -13.50 -8.66 -20.55
C ARG A 64 -12.54 -9.71 -19.96
N ASP A 65 -11.24 -9.45 -19.74
CA ASP A 65 -10.33 -10.58 -19.41
C ASP A 65 -9.82 -10.59 -17.95
N ALA A 66 -9.56 -9.43 -17.33
CA ALA A 66 -9.54 -9.34 -15.85
C ALA A 66 -10.95 -9.56 -15.26
N ALA A 67 -11.95 -9.27 -16.08
CA ALA A 67 -13.33 -9.53 -15.78
C ALA A 67 -13.74 -10.98 -15.98
N GLU A 68 -12.95 -11.90 -16.55
CA GLU A 68 -13.39 -13.30 -16.64
C GLU A 68 -13.23 -14.02 -15.30
N LEU A 69 -12.12 -13.73 -14.60
CA LEU A 69 -11.86 -14.21 -13.24
C LEU A 69 -12.71 -13.45 -12.21
N LEU A 70 -12.92 -12.14 -12.39
CA LEU A 70 -13.87 -11.37 -11.60
C LEU A 70 -15.31 -11.79 -11.91
N SER A 71 -15.77 -11.94 -13.16
CA SER A 71 -17.17 -12.27 -13.55
C SER A 71 -17.62 -13.69 -13.25
N MET A 72 -16.72 -14.67 -13.18
CA MET A 72 -17.07 -15.98 -12.61
C MET A 72 -17.40 -15.87 -11.12
N PHE A 73 -16.77 -14.90 -10.44
CA PHE A 73 -17.03 -14.57 -9.05
C PHE A 73 -18.11 -13.49 -8.91
N THR A 74 -18.34 -12.59 -9.86
CA THR A 74 -19.18 -11.38 -9.73
C THR A 74 -20.62 -11.73 -9.34
N PRO A 75 -21.34 -12.66 -9.98
CA PRO A 75 -22.68 -13.06 -9.52
C PRO A 75 -22.66 -13.69 -8.13
N ALA A 76 -21.60 -14.44 -7.81
CA ALA A 76 -21.38 -15.04 -6.51
C ALA A 76 -20.71 -14.08 -5.51
N VAL A 77 -20.32 -12.86 -5.88
CA VAL A 77 -19.58 -11.88 -5.09
C VAL A 77 -20.51 -10.71 -4.85
N GLU A 78 -21.14 -10.12 -5.88
CA GLU A 78 -22.32 -9.27 -5.76
C GLU A 78 -23.42 -9.94 -4.91
N GLY A 79 -23.58 -11.27 -5.05
CA GLY A 79 -24.44 -12.07 -4.20
C GLY A 79 -23.77 -12.77 -3.00
N SER A 80 -22.46 -12.68 -2.69
CA SER A 80 -21.90 -13.33 -1.46
C SER A 80 -20.91 -12.48 -0.66
N ILE A 81 -20.67 -11.24 -1.08
CA ILE A 81 -19.92 -10.22 -0.35
C ILE A 81 -20.53 -9.92 1.03
N GLY A 82 -21.79 -10.29 1.26
CA GLY A 82 -22.54 -9.90 2.46
C GLY A 82 -21.90 -10.27 3.81
N ASP A 83 -21.28 -11.45 3.93
CA ASP A 83 -20.95 -12.00 5.26
C ASP A 83 -19.45 -12.22 5.52
N GLU A 84 -18.78 -13.10 4.77
CA GLU A 84 -17.35 -13.38 4.98
C GLU A 84 -16.68 -14.05 3.76
N GLY A 85 -15.56 -13.50 3.30
CA GLY A 85 -14.75 -14.04 2.21
C GLY A 85 -13.25 -14.02 2.54
N VAL A 86 -12.50 -14.99 2.00
CA VAL A 86 -11.04 -15.06 2.15
C VAL A 86 -10.39 -15.53 0.86
N LEU A 87 -9.39 -14.78 0.41
CA LEU A 87 -8.45 -15.13 -0.65
C LEU A 87 -7.05 -15.22 -0.04
N GLY A 88 -6.32 -16.31 -0.28
CA GLY A 88 -4.97 -16.44 0.26
C GLY A 88 -4.01 -17.13 -0.68
N VAL A 89 -2.74 -16.73 -0.58
CA VAL A 89 -1.59 -17.38 -1.23
C VAL A 89 -0.83 -18.17 -0.17
N PHE A 90 -0.56 -19.44 -0.44
CA PHE A 90 0.05 -20.38 0.50
C PHE A 90 1.31 -20.99 -0.10
N ALA A 91 2.34 -21.15 0.72
CA ALA A 91 3.50 -21.95 0.34
C ALA A 91 3.17 -23.44 0.52
N VAL A 92 3.24 -24.21 -0.57
CA VAL A 92 3.01 -25.67 -0.55
C VAL A 92 4.30 -26.37 -0.98
N GLY A 93 4.75 -27.34 -0.19
CA GLY A 93 5.93 -28.13 -0.53
C GLY A 93 5.61 -29.17 -1.62
N ASN A 94 6.48 -29.29 -2.63
CA ASN A 94 6.34 -30.28 -3.72
C ASN A 94 7.00 -31.64 -3.43
N GLY A 95 7.37 -31.90 -2.16
CA GLY A 95 8.00 -33.15 -1.72
C GLY A 95 9.51 -33.24 -1.99
N ARG A 96 10.10 -32.32 -2.76
CA ARG A 96 11.56 -32.24 -3.02
C ARG A 96 12.27 -31.17 -2.17
N GLY A 97 11.61 -30.66 -1.13
CA GLY A 97 12.11 -29.54 -0.32
C GLY A 97 11.95 -28.17 -0.97
N ILE A 98 11.27 -28.08 -2.12
CA ILE A 98 10.94 -26.83 -2.80
C ILE A 98 9.50 -26.43 -2.44
N PHE A 99 9.32 -25.16 -2.12
CA PHE A 99 8.02 -24.56 -1.84
C PHE A 99 7.53 -23.74 -3.02
N GLU A 100 6.27 -23.92 -3.40
CA GLU A 100 5.62 -23.21 -4.50
C GLU A 100 4.37 -22.45 -3.99
N PRO A 101 4.11 -21.24 -4.50
CA PRO A 101 2.93 -20.47 -4.12
C PRO A 101 1.68 -21.01 -4.81
N HIS A 102 0.60 -21.21 -4.04
CA HIS A 102 -0.71 -21.62 -4.57
C HIS A 102 -1.85 -20.81 -3.95
N LEU A 103 -2.92 -20.64 -4.71
CA LEU A 103 -4.09 -19.85 -4.33
C LEU A 103 -5.13 -20.74 -3.64
N LEU A 104 -5.80 -20.19 -2.63
CA LEU A 104 -7.02 -20.73 -2.04
C LEU A 104 -8.00 -19.58 -1.81
N ALA A 105 -9.18 -19.68 -2.42
CA ALA A 105 -10.29 -18.75 -2.25
C ALA A 105 -11.47 -19.47 -1.59
N VAL A 106 -12.10 -18.85 -0.62
CA VAL A 106 -13.26 -19.39 0.09
C VAL A 106 -14.23 -18.25 0.45
N SER A 107 -15.52 -18.42 0.18
CA SER A 107 -16.55 -17.45 0.54
C SER A 107 -17.78 -18.12 1.14
N LYS A 108 -18.39 -17.48 2.16
CA LYS A 108 -19.71 -17.88 2.67
C LYS A 108 -20.79 -17.38 1.71
N LEU A 109 -21.74 -18.24 1.36
CA LEU A 109 -22.86 -17.87 0.49
C LEU A 109 -23.98 -17.19 1.28
N ASN A 110 -24.39 -15.99 0.87
CA ASN A 110 -25.62 -15.37 1.38
C ASN A 110 -26.87 -16.02 0.73
N ALA A 111 -28.07 -15.56 1.08
CA ALA A 111 -29.33 -16.12 0.54
C ALA A 111 -29.50 -15.91 -0.98
N ASP A 112 -28.97 -14.82 -1.54
CA ASP A 112 -29.10 -14.40 -2.93
C ASP A 112 -28.12 -15.15 -3.86
N ALA A 113 -26.86 -15.36 -3.47
CA ALA A 113 -25.94 -16.19 -4.26
C ALA A 113 -26.32 -17.68 -4.31
N ARG A 114 -27.18 -18.16 -3.40
CA ARG A 114 -27.70 -19.54 -3.47
C ARG A 114 -28.58 -19.75 -4.71
N ALA A 115 -29.20 -18.72 -5.26
CA ALA A 115 -30.02 -18.82 -6.46
C ALA A 115 -29.19 -19.13 -7.73
N LEU A 116 -27.88 -18.87 -7.70
CA LEU A 116 -26.96 -19.09 -8.83
C LEU A 116 -26.30 -20.48 -8.84
N LEU A 117 -26.47 -21.25 -7.75
CA LEU A 117 -25.90 -22.59 -7.53
C LEU A 117 -26.16 -23.63 -8.64
N PRO A 118 -27.33 -23.69 -9.31
CA PRO A 118 -27.62 -24.78 -10.25
C PRO A 118 -26.72 -24.81 -11.50
N LYS A 119 -26.11 -23.68 -11.89
CA LYS A 119 -25.38 -23.55 -13.17
C LYS A 119 -23.95 -24.10 -13.16
N LEU A 120 -23.38 -24.40 -11.98
CA LEU A 120 -21.99 -24.82 -11.82
C LEU A 120 -21.83 -26.34 -11.55
N SER A 121 -22.92 -27.10 -11.41
CA SER A 121 -22.89 -28.47 -10.85
C SER A 121 -22.85 -29.65 -11.84
N THR A 122 -22.58 -29.43 -13.13
CA THR A 122 -22.92 -30.42 -14.18
C THR A 122 -21.77 -31.29 -14.73
N ARG A 123 -20.56 -31.31 -14.14
CA ARG A 123 -19.44 -32.12 -14.70
C ARG A 123 -19.06 -33.37 -13.87
N ASN A 124 -18.68 -34.43 -14.61
CA ASN A 124 -18.28 -35.75 -14.09
C ASN A 124 -16.83 -35.75 -13.56
N GLY A 125 -16.57 -36.53 -12.50
CA GLY A 125 -15.25 -36.63 -11.85
C GLY A 125 -15.16 -35.88 -10.51
N LYS A 126 -15.91 -36.34 -9.51
CA LYS A 126 -16.02 -35.69 -8.19
C LYS A 126 -15.06 -36.31 -7.18
N ALA A 127 -14.23 -35.48 -6.56
CA ALA A 127 -13.49 -35.83 -5.35
C ALA A 127 -14.26 -35.33 -4.12
N THR A 128 -14.23 -36.08 -3.03
CA THR A 128 -15.05 -35.81 -1.84
C THR A 128 -14.20 -35.86 -0.57
N ILE A 129 -14.43 -34.90 0.33
CA ILE A 129 -13.93 -34.90 1.71
C ILE A 129 -15.10 -34.64 2.64
N GLY A 130 -15.55 -35.68 3.35
CA GLY A 130 -16.75 -35.59 4.18
C GLY A 130 -17.95 -35.14 3.33
N LYS A 131 -18.56 -34.01 3.70
CA LYS A 131 -19.68 -33.40 2.97
C LYS A 131 -19.28 -32.46 1.81
N TYR A 132 -17.98 -32.24 1.60
CA TYR A 132 -17.47 -31.28 0.62
C TYR A 132 -17.06 -32.00 -0.67
N THR A 133 -17.66 -31.63 -1.79
CA THR A 133 -17.36 -32.19 -3.12
C THR A 133 -16.73 -31.13 -4.03
N PHE A 134 -15.68 -31.50 -4.73
CA PHE A 134 -15.02 -30.64 -5.72
C PHE A 134 -14.68 -31.38 -7.00
N VAL A 135 -14.54 -30.61 -8.08
CA VAL A 135 -14.12 -31.08 -9.40
C VAL A 135 -12.86 -30.33 -9.82
N ARG A 136 -12.12 -30.92 -10.76
CA ARG A 136 -11.05 -30.20 -11.46
C ARG A 136 -11.64 -29.53 -12.69
N GLN A 137 -11.42 -28.23 -12.83
CA GLN A 137 -11.73 -27.44 -14.01
C GLN A 137 -10.43 -26.77 -14.44
N ASP A 138 -9.85 -27.27 -15.53
CA ASP A 138 -8.54 -26.86 -16.04
C ASP A 138 -7.46 -26.96 -14.94
N ASP A 139 -6.87 -25.84 -14.52
CA ASP A 139 -5.85 -25.79 -13.47
C ASP A 139 -6.40 -25.45 -12.07
N LEU A 140 -7.72 -25.46 -11.90
CA LEU A 140 -8.40 -25.15 -10.65
C LEU A 140 -9.17 -26.36 -10.10
N PHE A 141 -9.20 -26.45 -8.77
CA PHE A 141 -10.06 -27.34 -8.01
C PHE A 141 -11.17 -26.51 -7.36
N ILE A 142 -12.41 -26.70 -7.80
CA ILE A 142 -13.53 -25.85 -7.41
C ILE A 142 -14.65 -26.72 -6.83
N GLY A 143 -15.29 -26.24 -5.78
CA GLY A 143 -16.45 -26.88 -5.19
C GLY A 143 -17.33 -25.91 -4.42
N MET A 144 -18.51 -26.40 -4.06
CA MET A 144 -19.49 -25.63 -3.32
C MET A 144 -20.34 -26.51 -2.42
N THR A 145 -20.99 -25.89 -1.45
CA THR A 145 -22.04 -26.45 -0.59
C THR A 145 -23.15 -25.42 -0.46
N SER A 146 -24.22 -25.74 0.28
CA SER A 146 -25.31 -24.80 0.56
C SER A 146 -24.88 -23.52 1.30
N THR A 147 -23.66 -23.47 1.85
CA THR A 147 -23.18 -22.37 2.69
C THR A 147 -21.80 -21.83 2.30
N LEU A 148 -21.12 -22.46 1.33
CA LEU A 148 -19.70 -22.19 1.06
C LEU A 148 -19.37 -22.41 -0.41
N VAL A 149 -18.61 -21.50 -1.02
CA VAL A 149 -17.89 -21.70 -2.28
C VAL A 149 -16.40 -21.71 -1.99
N TYR A 150 -15.66 -22.59 -2.68
CA TYR A 150 -14.21 -22.70 -2.51
C TYR A 150 -13.51 -23.09 -3.82
N ALA A 151 -12.32 -22.54 -4.02
CA ALA A 151 -11.48 -22.78 -5.18
C ALA A 151 -10.00 -22.80 -4.80
N SER A 152 -9.18 -23.61 -5.46
CA SER A 152 -7.72 -23.61 -5.26
C SER A 152 -6.97 -24.04 -6.51
N THR A 153 -5.76 -23.52 -6.71
CA THR A 153 -4.83 -24.00 -7.75
C THR A 153 -4.09 -25.28 -7.35
N ASN A 154 -4.28 -25.78 -6.11
CA ASN A 154 -3.60 -26.97 -5.61
C ASN A 154 -4.58 -27.91 -4.89
N LYS A 155 -4.65 -29.16 -5.37
CA LYS A 155 -5.52 -30.20 -4.81
C LYS A 155 -5.25 -30.43 -3.32
N THR A 156 -3.98 -30.59 -2.95
CA THR A 156 -3.58 -30.88 -1.57
C THR A 156 -3.93 -29.73 -0.63
N LEU A 157 -3.72 -28.49 -1.07
CA LEU A 157 -4.09 -27.29 -0.32
C LEU A 157 -5.59 -27.25 -0.03
N LEU A 158 -6.42 -27.43 -1.08
CA LEU A 158 -7.87 -27.48 -0.93
C LEU A 158 -8.31 -28.63 -0.02
N MET A 159 -7.77 -29.83 -0.26
CA MET A 159 -8.13 -31.00 0.54
C MET A 159 -7.80 -30.81 2.02
N ASN A 160 -6.67 -30.18 2.31
CA ASN A 160 -6.25 -29.85 3.66
C ASN A 160 -7.18 -28.83 4.32
N TYR A 161 -7.65 -27.83 3.58
CA TYR A 161 -8.64 -26.86 4.07
C TYR A 161 -9.99 -27.54 4.39
N LEU A 162 -10.54 -28.29 3.43
CA LEU A 162 -11.83 -28.98 3.58
C LEU A 162 -11.79 -30.03 4.70
N SER A 163 -10.65 -30.71 4.90
CA SER A 163 -10.49 -31.65 6.00
C SER A 163 -10.59 -30.96 7.37
N ARG A 164 -10.05 -29.74 7.51
CA ARG A 164 -10.13 -28.95 8.76
C ARG A 164 -11.56 -28.46 9.00
N LEU A 165 -12.27 -28.04 7.96
CA LEU A 165 -13.70 -27.76 8.06
C LEU A 165 -14.51 -28.99 8.51
N ASN A 166 -14.06 -30.18 8.13
CA ASN A 166 -14.63 -31.45 8.57
C ASN A 166 -14.11 -31.94 9.95
N GLY A 167 -13.48 -31.05 10.73
CA GLY A 167 -13.04 -31.33 12.11
C GLY A 167 -11.66 -31.99 12.25
N LYS A 168 -10.89 -32.15 11.17
CA LYS A 168 -9.52 -32.67 11.27
C LYS A 168 -8.63 -31.67 12.02
N ALA A 169 -8.05 -32.11 13.14
CA ALA A 169 -7.04 -31.34 13.86
C ALA A 169 -5.75 -31.23 13.02
N ALA A 170 -5.31 -30.00 12.76
CA ALA A 170 -4.06 -29.69 12.08
C ALA A 170 -3.68 -28.22 12.37
N PRO A 171 -2.41 -27.82 12.22
CA PRO A 171 -2.01 -26.42 12.36
C PRO A 171 -2.85 -25.51 11.46
N THR A 172 -3.35 -24.43 12.03
CA THR A 172 -4.21 -23.44 11.36
C THR A 172 -3.52 -22.08 11.30
N LEU A 173 -3.95 -21.25 10.38
CA LEU A 173 -3.44 -19.89 10.21
C LEU A 173 -3.72 -19.03 11.45
N ALA A 174 -4.95 -19.09 11.98
CA ALA A 174 -5.33 -18.34 13.17
C ALA A 174 -4.52 -18.70 14.43
N ALA A 175 -3.95 -19.92 14.50
CA ALA A 175 -3.08 -20.33 15.60
C ALA A 175 -1.59 -20.06 15.33
N ALA A 176 -1.20 -19.71 14.10
CA ALA A 176 0.18 -19.46 13.75
C ALA A 176 0.61 -18.07 14.27
N PRO A 177 1.67 -17.96 15.10
CA PRO A 177 2.08 -16.66 15.67
C PRO A 177 2.38 -15.59 14.62
N ALA A 178 2.95 -15.98 13.48
CA ALA A 178 3.25 -15.09 12.36
C ALA A 178 2.00 -14.39 11.80
N TYR A 179 0.82 -15.02 11.89
CA TYR A 179 -0.45 -14.43 11.49
C TYR A 179 -1.19 -13.83 12.67
N ALA A 180 -1.28 -14.57 13.80
CA ALA A 180 -2.06 -14.17 14.95
C ALA A 180 -1.56 -12.86 15.58
N THR A 181 -0.24 -12.65 15.65
CA THR A 181 0.36 -11.47 16.28
C THR A 181 -0.06 -10.17 15.56
N PRO A 182 0.22 -9.98 14.25
CA PRO A 182 -0.17 -8.74 13.56
C PRO A 182 -1.70 -8.61 13.42
N THR A 183 -2.43 -9.71 13.17
CA THR A 183 -3.89 -9.63 12.96
C THR A 183 -4.69 -9.36 14.23
N THR A 184 -4.17 -9.75 15.40
CA THR A 184 -4.78 -9.38 16.70
C THR A 184 -4.62 -7.89 16.97
N GLN A 185 -3.47 -7.30 16.60
CA GLN A 185 -3.23 -5.86 16.74
C GLN A 185 -4.12 -5.02 15.81
N VAL A 186 -4.35 -5.51 14.59
CA VAL A 186 -5.30 -4.89 13.64
C VAL A 186 -6.75 -5.02 14.11
N GLY A 187 -7.08 -6.11 14.82
CA GLY A 187 -8.41 -6.38 15.33
C GLY A 187 -9.38 -6.85 14.25
N ALA A 188 -10.68 -6.76 14.56
CA ALA A 188 -11.74 -7.06 13.61
C ALA A 188 -11.96 -5.85 12.68
N GLN A 189 -11.69 -6.03 11.40
CA GLN A 189 -11.89 -5.03 10.35
C GLN A 189 -12.79 -5.60 9.26
N GLU A 190 -13.50 -4.74 8.52
CA GLU A 190 -14.37 -5.15 7.40
C GLU A 190 -13.54 -5.68 6.23
N LEU A 191 -12.41 -5.04 5.96
CA LEU A 191 -11.39 -5.47 5.03
C LEU A 191 -10.11 -5.71 5.81
N ARG A 192 -9.45 -6.84 5.56
CA ARG A 192 -8.16 -7.14 6.17
C ARG A 192 -7.21 -7.77 5.15
N LEU A 193 -5.98 -7.29 5.16
CA LEU A 193 -4.85 -7.78 4.39
C LEU A 193 -3.81 -8.32 5.38
N PHE A 194 -3.13 -9.39 4.99
CA PHE A 194 -1.97 -9.93 5.69
C PHE A 194 -0.91 -10.33 4.66
N VAL A 195 0.36 -10.11 5.01
CA VAL A 195 1.55 -10.50 4.23
C VAL A 195 2.63 -11.00 5.18
N ASN A 196 3.28 -12.11 4.83
CA ASN A 196 4.33 -12.76 5.60
C ASN A 196 5.65 -12.74 4.81
N PHE A 197 6.40 -11.66 4.93
CA PHE A 197 7.69 -11.50 4.25
C PHE A 197 8.72 -12.53 4.69
N SER A 198 8.76 -12.93 5.95
CA SER A 198 9.63 -14.03 6.41
C SER A 198 9.28 -15.37 5.75
N GLY A 199 7.99 -15.63 5.52
CA GLY A 199 7.52 -16.78 4.74
C GLY A 199 7.98 -16.70 3.28
N ILE A 200 7.81 -15.52 2.65
CA ILE A 200 8.24 -15.26 1.27
C ILE A 200 9.76 -15.42 1.14
N ALA A 201 10.55 -14.91 2.08
CA ALA A 201 11.99 -15.07 2.12
C ALA A 201 12.39 -16.54 2.15
N LYS A 202 11.72 -17.39 2.94
CA LYS A 202 11.98 -18.84 2.97
C LYS A 202 11.71 -19.50 1.61
N VAL A 203 10.62 -19.13 0.94
CA VAL A 203 10.31 -19.61 -0.42
C VAL A 203 11.39 -19.16 -1.40
N ALA A 204 11.78 -17.89 -1.36
CA ALA A 204 12.84 -17.34 -2.21
C ALA A 204 14.19 -18.03 -1.97
N ARG A 205 14.60 -18.27 -0.72
CA ARG A 205 15.83 -19.02 -0.39
C ARG A 205 15.79 -20.43 -0.97
N SER A 206 14.66 -21.12 -0.85
CA SER A 206 14.47 -22.47 -1.39
C SER A 206 14.61 -22.48 -2.92
N ALA A 207 14.01 -21.51 -3.62
CA ALA A 207 14.14 -21.35 -5.06
C ALA A 207 15.59 -21.02 -5.49
N LEU A 208 16.27 -20.10 -4.80
CA LEU A 208 17.65 -19.72 -5.10
C LEU A 208 18.65 -20.86 -4.87
N GLN A 209 18.42 -21.68 -3.84
CA GLN A 209 19.22 -22.89 -3.60
C GLN A 209 19.11 -23.89 -4.76
N ALA A 210 17.93 -24.00 -5.37
CA ALA A 210 17.71 -24.89 -6.51
C ALA A 210 18.49 -24.48 -7.77
N VAL A 211 18.79 -23.19 -7.94
CA VAL A 211 19.52 -22.64 -9.10
C VAL A 211 21.01 -22.37 -8.80
N MET A 212 21.52 -22.78 -7.63
CA MET A 212 22.91 -22.54 -7.20
C MET A 212 23.36 -21.07 -7.31
N LEU A 213 22.51 -20.12 -6.90
CA LEU A 213 22.80 -18.66 -6.88
C LEU A 213 22.87 -18.12 -5.43
N PRO A 214 23.81 -18.56 -4.56
CA PRO A 214 23.55 -18.52 -3.13
C PRO A 214 24.05 -17.24 -2.43
N ARG A 215 24.95 -16.45 -3.04
CA ARG A 215 25.69 -15.40 -2.30
C ARG A 215 25.33 -13.96 -2.66
N LEU A 216 25.03 -13.66 -3.92
CA LEU A 216 24.78 -12.27 -4.36
C LEU A 216 23.40 -11.74 -3.91
N LEU A 217 22.39 -12.61 -3.85
CA LEU A 217 21.01 -12.22 -3.49
C LEU A 217 20.69 -12.48 -2.00
N SER A 218 21.60 -13.11 -1.23
CA SER A 218 21.37 -13.41 0.19
C SER A 218 21.02 -12.17 1.00
N PRO A 219 21.69 -11.00 0.84
CA PRO A 219 21.33 -9.82 1.61
C PRO A 219 19.93 -9.29 1.31
N ILE A 220 19.44 -9.43 0.07
CA ILE A 220 18.07 -9.02 -0.29
C ILE A 220 17.08 -9.93 0.43
N VAL A 221 17.34 -11.24 0.42
CA VAL A 221 16.46 -12.20 1.09
C VAL A 221 16.53 -12.04 2.61
N ASP A 222 17.67 -11.67 3.16
CA ASP A 222 17.85 -11.38 4.59
C ASP A 222 17.13 -10.08 5.00
N ALA A 223 17.14 -9.05 4.16
CA ALA A 223 16.33 -7.84 4.36
C ALA A 223 14.82 -8.15 4.30
N VAL A 224 14.37 -8.90 3.30
CA VAL A 224 12.96 -9.35 3.18
C VAL A 224 12.55 -10.21 4.39
N ASP A 225 13.43 -11.09 4.87
CA ASP A 225 13.14 -11.89 6.06
C ASP A 225 12.99 -11.03 7.31
N THR A 226 13.82 -9.98 7.42
CA THR A 226 13.79 -9.00 8.52
C THR A 226 12.50 -8.19 8.53
N LEU A 227 11.90 -7.91 7.37
CA LEU A 227 10.58 -7.26 7.29
C LEU A 227 9.49 -8.02 8.05
N GLY A 228 9.62 -9.31 8.33
CA GLY A 228 8.68 -9.99 9.21
C GLY A 228 7.29 -10.16 8.61
N GLN A 229 6.26 -9.66 9.29
CA GLN A 229 4.86 -9.79 8.88
C GLN A 229 4.13 -8.47 8.98
N VAL A 230 3.21 -8.24 8.05
CA VAL A 230 2.34 -7.05 8.04
C VAL A 230 0.91 -7.51 7.98
N ALA A 231 0.06 -6.94 8.83
CA ALA A 231 -1.38 -6.95 8.66
C ALA A 231 -1.89 -5.52 8.55
N ALA A 232 -2.92 -5.30 7.75
CA ALA A 232 -3.64 -4.04 7.67
C ALA A 232 -5.13 -4.32 7.57
N GLY A 233 -5.96 -3.41 8.02
CA GLY A 233 -7.38 -3.50 7.78
C GLY A 233 -8.07 -2.16 7.83
N VAL A 234 -9.22 -2.10 7.18
CA VAL A 234 -10.03 -0.90 7.00
C VAL A 234 -11.46 -1.24 7.38
N SER A 235 -12.10 -0.32 8.09
CA SER A 235 -13.53 -0.37 8.37
C SER A 235 -14.16 0.99 8.15
N THR A 236 -15.39 0.97 7.65
CA THR A 236 -16.27 2.12 7.65
C THR A 236 -16.76 2.44 9.07
N THR A 237 -16.90 3.73 9.35
CA THR A 237 -17.40 4.27 10.61
C THR A 237 -18.51 5.27 10.31
N SER A 238 -19.26 5.72 11.33
CA SER A 238 -20.27 6.76 11.16
C SER A 238 -19.71 8.13 10.73
N THR A 239 -18.39 8.34 10.83
CA THR A 239 -17.72 9.63 10.56
C THR A 239 -16.71 9.54 9.42
N GLY A 240 -16.55 8.38 8.79
CA GLY A 240 -15.60 8.17 7.69
C GLY A 240 -15.00 6.76 7.70
N LEU A 241 -13.69 6.64 7.56
CA LEU A 241 -12.97 5.36 7.55
C LEU A 241 -11.96 5.28 8.69
N SER A 242 -11.82 4.11 9.28
CA SER A 242 -10.73 3.76 10.19
C SER A 242 -9.86 2.73 9.51
N ALA A 243 -8.55 2.94 9.48
CA ALA A 243 -7.58 1.94 9.06
C ALA A 243 -6.59 1.66 10.19
N VAL A 244 -6.21 0.40 10.35
CA VAL A 244 -5.20 -0.02 11.32
C VAL A 244 -4.22 -0.94 10.62
N SER A 245 -2.93 -0.70 10.77
CA SER A 245 -1.89 -1.61 10.32
C SER A 245 -0.93 -1.98 11.44
N ALA A 246 -0.50 -3.23 11.45
CA ALA A 246 0.47 -3.77 12.38
C ALA A 246 1.56 -4.46 11.59
N HIS A 247 2.79 -3.96 11.72
CA HIS A 247 3.99 -4.53 11.13
C HIS A 247 4.83 -5.13 12.25
N VAL A 248 4.95 -6.45 12.28
CA VAL A 248 5.77 -7.19 13.22
C VAL A 248 7.11 -7.48 12.54
N VAL A 249 8.14 -6.74 12.91
CA VAL A 249 9.50 -6.93 12.42
C VAL A 249 10.05 -8.27 12.92
N ASN A 250 10.75 -9.01 12.07
CA ASN A 250 11.31 -10.30 12.46
C ASN A 250 12.58 -10.10 13.29
N PRO A 251 12.58 -10.43 14.60
CA PRO A 251 13.78 -10.28 15.43
C PRO A 251 14.90 -11.24 14.99
N ASP A 252 14.54 -12.40 14.42
CA ASP A 252 15.49 -13.41 13.93
C ASP A 252 16.01 -13.09 12.52
N GLY A 253 15.55 -11.99 11.93
CA GLY A 253 16.07 -11.46 10.66
C GLY A 253 17.56 -11.14 10.75
N ARG A 254 18.29 -11.41 9.67
CA ARG A 254 19.75 -11.23 9.62
C ARG A 254 20.18 -9.78 9.32
N ASP A 255 19.24 -8.90 8.98
CA ASP A 255 19.52 -7.49 8.71
C ASP A 255 19.28 -6.63 9.97
N THR A 256 20.30 -6.58 10.83
CA THR A 256 20.21 -5.82 12.09
C THR A 256 20.02 -4.31 11.88
N PRO A 257 20.74 -3.64 10.95
CA PRO A 257 20.49 -2.23 10.66
C PRO A 257 19.06 -1.95 10.21
N LEU A 258 18.50 -2.78 9.31
CA LEU A 258 17.10 -2.61 8.88
C LEU A 258 16.13 -2.75 10.06
N ARG A 259 16.35 -3.73 10.95
CA ARG A 259 15.52 -3.89 12.15
C ARG A 259 15.54 -2.63 13.02
N GLN A 260 16.71 -2.06 13.26
CA GLN A 260 16.86 -0.82 14.04
C GLN A 260 16.08 0.33 13.41
N ILE A 261 16.24 0.54 12.10
CA ILE A 261 15.52 1.57 11.34
C ILE A 261 14.00 1.38 11.45
N LEU A 262 13.49 0.16 11.29
CA LEU A 262 12.06 -0.13 11.32
C LEU A 262 11.43 0.05 12.71
N THR A 263 12.19 -0.19 13.78
CA THR A 263 11.71 -0.06 15.16
C THR A 263 12.11 1.26 15.82
N HIS A 264 12.67 2.20 15.06
CA HIS A 264 13.15 3.46 15.59
C HIS A 264 12.00 4.35 16.08
N THR A 265 12.22 5.04 17.21
CA THR A 265 11.24 5.96 17.79
C THR A 265 11.92 7.19 18.37
N THR A 266 11.17 8.28 18.48
CA THR A 266 11.58 9.52 19.16
C THR A 266 10.67 9.78 20.37
N PRO A 267 11.14 10.42 21.45
CA PRO A 267 10.30 10.85 22.58
C PRO A 267 9.25 11.90 22.19
N GLY A 268 9.38 12.57 21.05
CA GLY A 268 8.39 13.52 20.54
C GLY A 268 8.82 14.18 19.24
N PHE A 269 7.87 14.86 18.61
CA PHE A 269 8.07 15.56 17.34
C PHE A 269 7.96 17.07 17.51
N ASP A 270 9.04 17.78 17.19
CA ASP A 270 9.13 19.25 17.26
C ASP A 270 8.92 19.93 15.89
N VAL A 271 9.01 19.16 14.79
CA VAL A 271 8.95 19.69 13.43
C VAL A 271 7.66 20.46 13.09
N PRO A 272 6.48 20.22 13.73
CA PRO A 272 5.30 21.07 13.48
C PRO A 272 5.51 22.56 13.78
N ARG A 273 6.54 22.92 14.58
CA ARG A 273 6.89 24.32 14.87
C ARG A 273 7.51 25.06 13.68
N VAL A 274 8.05 24.33 12.70
CA VAL A 274 8.69 24.91 11.51
C VAL A 274 7.91 24.65 10.21
N ILE A 275 6.97 23.71 10.22
CA ILE A 275 6.12 23.40 9.08
C ILE A 275 5.06 24.50 8.89
N PRO A 276 4.81 24.97 7.65
CA PRO A 276 3.72 25.90 7.33
C PRO A 276 2.35 25.39 7.80
N ALA A 277 1.56 26.28 8.41
CA ALA A 277 0.22 25.98 8.89
C ALA A 277 -0.78 25.54 7.80
N ASP A 278 -0.58 26.02 6.58
CA ASP A 278 -1.41 25.76 5.40
C ASP A 278 -0.93 24.57 4.56
N ALA A 279 -0.01 23.76 5.08
CA ALA A 279 0.42 22.53 4.43
C ALA A 279 -0.77 21.60 4.12
N GLU A 280 -0.84 21.12 2.87
CA GLU A 280 -1.88 20.21 2.41
C GLU A 280 -1.69 18.78 2.88
N ALA A 281 -0.45 18.35 3.13
CA ALA A 281 -0.16 17.06 3.73
C ALA A 281 1.18 17.09 4.46
N VAL A 282 1.25 16.38 5.58
CA VAL A 282 2.44 16.29 6.42
C VAL A 282 2.62 14.84 6.85
N SER A 283 3.79 14.27 6.56
CA SER A 283 4.22 12.96 7.06
C SER A 283 5.49 13.13 7.86
N VAL A 284 5.42 12.91 9.16
CA VAL A 284 6.55 12.98 10.09
C VAL A 284 6.92 11.57 10.55
N ARG A 285 8.21 11.27 10.64
CA ARG A 285 8.71 9.97 11.09
C ARG A 285 9.92 10.13 12.00
N ALA A 286 10.11 9.15 12.88
CA ALA A 286 11.35 8.96 13.59
C ALA A 286 12.35 8.33 12.60
N CYS A 287 13.32 9.11 12.13
CA CYS A 287 14.29 8.67 11.15
C CYS A 287 15.56 8.21 11.86
N ASP A 288 15.86 6.91 11.86
CA ASP A 288 17.12 6.46 12.44
C ASP A 288 18.32 7.11 11.70
N PRO A 289 19.32 7.68 12.40
CA PRO A 289 20.50 8.27 11.76
C PRO A 289 21.28 7.29 10.86
N LEU A 290 21.14 5.98 11.10
CA LEU A 290 21.72 4.92 10.27
C LEU A 290 21.02 4.77 8.92
N THR A 291 19.86 5.37 8.69
CA THR A 291 19.10 5.24 7.44
C THR A 291 19.94 5.62 6.22
N ALA A 292 20.65 6.75 6.28
CA ALA A 292 21.49 7.20 5.17
C ALA A 292 22.67 6.25 4.91
N GLN A 293 23.32 5.77 5.98
CA GLN A 293 24.39 4.77 5.88
C GLN A 293 23.87 3.46 5.30
N TYR A 294 22.71 2.99 5.74
CA TYR A 294 22.06 1.78 5.24
C TYR A 294 21.76 1.88 3.74
N THR A 295 21.24 3.02 3.28
CA THR A 295 21.03 3.29 1.85
C THR A 295 22.34 3.31 1.08
N ALA A 296 23.41 3.94 1.61
CA ALA A 296 24.73 3.93 0.99
C ALA A 296 25.28 2.51 0.78
N HIS A 297 25.10 1.63 1.77
CA HIS A 297 25.49 0.22 1.68
C HIS A 297 24.69 -0.55 0.61
N TRP A 298 23.44 -0.18 0.36
CA TRP A 298 22.65 -0.76 -0.72
C TRP A 298 23.07 -0.24 -2.10
N LEU A 299 23.33 1.06 -2.22
CA LEU A 299 23.79 1.66 -3.48
C LEU A 299 25.12 1.05 -3.95
N THR A 300 26.09 0.92 -3.03
CA THR A 300 27.39 0.27 -3.33
C THR A 300 27.28 -1.21 -3.68
N ARG A 301 26.21 -1.90 -3.26
CA ARG A 301 25.95 -3.29 -3.65
C ARG A 301 25.26 -3.39 -5.00
N LEU A 302 24.35 -2.47 -5.31
CA LEU A 302 23.72 -2.39 -6.64
C LEU A 302 24.72 -2.04 -7.73
N ASP A 303 25.81 -1.34 -7.39
CA ASP A 303 26.95 -1.09 -8.27
C ASP A 303 27.55 -2.37 -8.88
N LEU A 304 27.56 -3.46 -8.12
CA LEU A 304 28.00 -4.77 -8.62
C LEU A 304 27.11 -5.33 -9.75
N PHE A 305 25.92 -4.76 -9.97
CA PHE A 305 24.95 -5.16 -10.98
C PHE A 305 24.76 -4.12 -12.11
N ASP A 306 25.35 -2.92 -12.00
CA ASP A 306 25.27 -1.86 -13.02
C ASP A 306 26.63 -1.65 -13.72
N PRO A 307 26.89 -2.35 -14.86
CA PRO A 307 28.11 -2.15 -15.63
C PRO A 307 28.15 -0.79 -16.37
N THR A 308 27.08 0.01 -16.33
CA THR A 308 26.99 1.29 -17.06
C THR A 308 27.39 2.51 -16.24
N GLY A 309 27.58 2.36 -14.92
CA GLY A 309 28.07 3.44 -14.07
C GLY A 309 27.04 4.51 -13.72
N LEU A 310 25.79 4.38 -14.18
CA LEU A 310 24.80 5.46 -14.18
C LEU A 310 24.18 5.70 -12.79
N LEU A 311 24.14 4.66 -11.95
CA LEU A 311 23.66 4.72 -10.56
C LEU A 311 24.79 4.78 -9.52
N THR A 312 26.06 4.83 -9.98
CA THR A 312 27.20 4.36 -9.18
C THR A 312 28.31 5.39 -9.04
N ASP A 313 27.93 6.62 -8.70
CA ASP A 313 28.91 7.53 -8.14
C ASP A 313 29.18 7.13 -6.67
N THR A 314 30.34 6.51 -6.43
CA THR A 314 30.87 6.23 -5.07
C THR A 314 30.85 7.46 -4.16
N GLN A 315 30.80 8.67 -4.72
CA GLN A 315 30.63 9.91 -3.98
C GLN A 315 29.26 10.02 -3.31
N LEU A 316 28.15 9.59 -3.95
CA LEU A 316 26.82 9.66 -3.33
C LEU A 316 26.74 8.80 -2.07
N ALA A 317 27.27 7.57 -2.13
CA ALA A 317 27.35 6.69 -0.98
C ALA A 317 28.18 7.33 0.16
N HIS A 318 29.34 7.92 -0.17
CA HIS A 318 30.17 8.63 0.81
C HIS A 318 29.45 9.82 1.45
N HIS A 319 28.72 10.63 0.66
CA HIS A 319 27.95 11.74 1.18
C HIS A 319 26.82 11.26 2.10
N LEU A 320 26.07 10.22 1.72
CA LEU A 320 25.03 9.62 2.56
C LEU A 320 25.58 9.10 3.89
N GLU A 321 26.77 8.47 3.89
CA GLU A 321 27.43 8.06 5.13
C GLU A 321 27.77 9.25 6.02
N ARG A 322 28.30 10.35 5.46
CA ARG A 322 28.56 11.59 6.21
C ARG A 322 27.29 12.19 6.82
N GLN A 323 26.12 12.03 6.21
CA GLN A 323 24.86 12.55 6.75
C GLN A 323 24.54 11.99 8.15
N SER A 324 24.89 10.73 8.41
CA SER A 324 24.64 10.09 9.71
C SER A 324 25.34 10.79 10.90
N SER A 325 26.40 11.56 10.64
CA SER A 325 27.18 12.24 11.67
C SER A 325 26.50 13.50 12.23
N TYR A 326 25.66 14.17 11.44
CA TYR A 326 25.06 15.44 11.81
C TYR A 326 23.53 15.44 11.81
N LEU A 327 22.88 14.46 11.18
CA LEU A 327 21.42 14.34 11.20
C LEU A 327 20.93 13.78 12.54
N ALA A 328 19.79 14.29 12.98
CA ALA A 328 19.05 13.78 14.12
C ALA A 328 17.96 12.79 13.70
N ASP A 329 17.20 12.36 14.68
CA ASP A 329 16.23 11.26 14.64
C ASP A 329 14.81 11.66 14.18
N GLU A 330 14.64 12.86 13.62
CA GLU A 330 13.34 13.39 13.24
C GLU A 330 13.37 13.93 11.81
N CYS A 331 12.39 13.50 11.02
CA CYS A 331 12.26 13.87 9.62
C CYS A 331 10.80 14.08 9.23
N ALA A 332 10.55 14.94 8.25
CA ALA A 332 9.23 15.16 7.71
C ALA A 332 9.25 15.37 6.20
N GLN A 333 8.19 14.93 5.55
CA GLN A 333 7.85 15.26 4.18
C GLN A 333 6.55 16.05 4.17
N VAL A 334 6.56 17.20 3.51
CA VAL A 334 5.48 18.18 3.53
C VAL A 334 5.08 18.52 2.10
N THR A 335 3.79 18.44 1.84
CA THR A 335 3.14 18.98 0.65
C THR A 335 2.58 20.35 1.00
N LEU A 336 3.06 21.39 0.33
CA LEU A 336 2.67 22.77 0.54
C LEU A 336 1.30 23.10 -0.09
N ALA A 337 0.73 24.22 0.32
CA ALA A 337 -0.51 24.75 -0.23
C ALA A 337 -0.46 24.90 -1.76
N GLY A 338 -1.52 24.47 -2.44
CA GLY A 338 -1.72 24.56 -3.88
C GLY A 338 -1.36 23.28 -4.66
N ALA A 339 -0.75 22.28 -4.04
CA ALA A 339 -0.28 21.07 -4.72
C ALA A 339 -1.42 20.29 -5.37
N GLY A 340 -2.51 20.06 -4.64
CA GLY A 340 -3.66 19.29 -5.11
C GLY A 340 -4.45 19.97 -6.23
N ARG A 341 -4.30 21.30 -6.41
CA ARG A 341 -4.87 22.03 -7.55
C ARG A 341 -3.91 22.07 -8.71
N ALA A 342 -2.62 22.28 -8.45
CA ALA A 342 -1.58 22.22 -9.47
C ALA A 342 -1.62 20.87 -10.19
N SER A 343 -1.81 19.76 -9.47
CA SER A 343 -1.93 18.43 -10.08
C SER A 343 -3.12 18.26 -11.02
N LEU A 344 -4.20 19.03 -10.85
CA LEU A 344 -5.36 18.99 -11.74
C LEU A 344 -5.16 19.84 -13.01
N THR A 345 -4.35 20.89 -12.93
CA THR A 345 -4.20 21.85 -14.03
C THR A 345 -2.91 21.69 -14.82
N ASP A 346 -1.85 21.23 -14.19
CA ASP A 346 -0.50 21.20 -14.78
C ASP A 346 -0.35 20.06 -15.80
N THR A 347 0.29 20.34 -16.94
CA THR A 347 0.72 19.33 -17.93
C THR A 347 2.07 18.74 -17.58
N ASN A 348 2.80 19.35 -16.64
CA ASN A 348 4.09 18.88 -16.20
C ASN A 348 3.94 17.90 -15.02
N PRO A 349 4.24 16.59 -15.19
CA PRO A 349 4.18 15.64 -14.08
C PRO A 349 5.21 15.97 -12.97
N LEU A 350 6.26 16.73 -13.30
CA LEU A 350 7.25 17.21 -12.33
C LEU A 350 6.82 18.50 -11.61
N GLY A 351 5.70 19.13 -12.02
CA GLY A 351 5.17 20.32 -11.36
C GLY A 351 4.80 20.11 -9.89
N SER A 352 4.49 18.86 -9.52
CA SER A 352 4.28 18.46 -8.12
C SER A 352 5.49 18.71 -7.21
N LEU A 353 6.72 18.63 -7.75
CA LEU A 353 7.95 18.90 -7.01
C LEU A 353 8.04 20.35 -6.51
N ALA A 354 7.35 21.29 -7.17
CA ALA A 354 7.27 22.69 -6.75
C ALA A 354 6.48 22.91 -5.44
N TYR A 355 5.89 21.85 -4.89
CA TYR A 355 5.13 21.88 -3.65
C TYR A 355 5.65 20.89 -2.60
N MET A 356 6.73 20.17 -2.88
CA MET A 356 7.28 19.16 -1.97
C MET A 356 8.50 19.70 -1.24
N VAL A 357 8.46 19.61 0.09
CA VAL A 357 9.57 20.02 0.95
C VAL A 357 9.85 18.93 1.97
N SER A 358 11.12 18.72 2.27
CA SER A 358 11.57 17.82 3.33
C SER A 358 12.20 18.62 4.47
N TYR A 359 12.00 18.15 5.69
CA TYR A 359 12.62 18.67 6.89
C TYR A 359 13.38 17.53 7.55
N GLN A 360 14.60 17.78 7.97
CA GLN A 360 15.40 16.83 8.72
C GLN A 360 16.02 17.56 9.91
N LYS A 361 15.76 17.08 11.13
CA LYS A 361 16.36 17.66 12.34
C LYS A 361 17.87 17.46 12.31
N VAL A 362 18.62 18.45 12.78
CA VAL A 362 20.07 18.49 12.72
C VAL A 362 20.63 18.55 14.14
N ARG A 363 21.62 17.70 14.43
CA ARG A 363 22.38 17.68 15.69
C ARG A 363 23.56 18.65 15.66
N ASP A 364 24.21 18.78 14.50
CA ASP A 364 25.32 19.69 14.26
C ASP A 364 25.08 20.50 12.97
N GLU A 365 24.58 21.73 13.14
CA GLU A 365 24.25 22.61 12.02
C GLU A 365 25.50 23.07 11.25
N ALA A 366 26.64 23.24 11.94
CA ALA A 366 27.87 23.66 11.29
C ALA A 366 28.41 22.56 10.36
N ALA A 367 28.43 21.32 10.84
CA ALA A 367 28.79 20.16 10.03
C ALA A 367 27.81 19.96 8.86
N ALA A 368 26.51 20.12 9.11
CA ALA A 368 25.49 20.05 8.08
C ALA A 368 25.71 21.12 7.00
N ARG A 369 25.90 22.40 7.37
CA ARG A 369 26.15 23.49 6.42
C ARG A 369 27.39 23.25 5.58
N ALA A 370 28.50 22.83 6.21
CA ALA A 370 29.74 22.52 5.49
C ALA A 370 29.53 21.39 4.48
N HIS A 371 28.84 20.31 4.87
CA HIS A 371 28.58 19.19 3.99
C HIS A 371 27.59 19.53 2.85
N MET A 372 26.52 20.27 3.14
CA MET A 372 25.50 20.63 2.16
C MET A 372 26.03 21.59 1.08
N ALA A 373 27.04 22.40 1.40
CA ALA A 373 27.74 23.25 0.43
C ALA A 373 28.47 22.42 -0.64
N GLU A 374 28.92 21.21 -0.31
CA GLU A 374 29.53 20.26 -1.24
C GLU A 374 28.47 19.38 -1.93
N PHE A 375 27.50 18.89 -1.15
CA PHE A 375 26.52 17.89 -1.59
C PHE A 375 25.49 18.45 -2.58
N ALA A 376 24.94 19.65 -2.34
CA ALA A 376 23.89 20.18 -3.22
C ALA A 376 24.38 20.45 -4.65
N PRO A 377 25.56 21.06 -4.89
CA PRO A 377 26.12 21.18 -6.24
C PRO A 377 26.35 19.83 -6.93
N LEU A 378 26.78 18.81 -6.18
CA LEU A 378 26.94 17.45 -6.70
C LEU A 378 25.59 16.91 -7.18
N VAL A 379 24.58 16.89 -6.31
CA VAL A 379 23.21 16.43 -6.65
C VAL A 379 22.67 17.16 -7.88
N ASN A 380 22.81 18.48 -7.93
CA ASN A 380 22.35 19.28 -9.06
C ASN A 380 23.10 18.94 -10.36
N THR A 381 24.39 18.64 -10.27
CA THR A 381 25.18 18.20 -11.42
C THR A 381 24.77 16.81 -11.88
N THR A 382 24.56 15.87 -10.95
CA THR A 382 24.07 14.52 -11.23
C THR A 382 22.68 14.55 -11.86
N ILE A 383 21.75 15.36 -11.36
CA ILE A 383 20.40 15.52 -11.94
C ILE A 383 20.52 16.01 -13.38
N ARG A 384 21.31 17.07 -13.64
CA ARG A 384 21.50 17.59 -15.00
C ARG A 384 22.15 16.57 -15.94
N GLN A 385 23.16 15.84 -15.48
CA GLN A 385 23.82 14.80 -16.27
C GLN A 385 22.87 13.63 -16.56
N ALA A 386 22.13 13.14 -15.56
CA ALA A 386 21.16 12.07 -15.73
C ALA A 386 20.06 12.44 -16.72
N VAL A 387 19.57 13.69 -16.66
CA VAL A 387 18.62 14.24 -17.65
C VAL A 387 19.23 14.24 -19.05
N GLN A 388 20.45 14.77 -19.20
CA GLN A 388 21.12 14.86 -20.51
C GLN A 388 21.36 13.48 -21.12
N SER A 389 21.90 12.54 -20.33
CA SER A 389 22.14 11.16 -20.74
C SER A 389 20.83 10.43 -21.05
N GLY A 390 19.79 10.60 -20.23
CA GLY A 390 18.47 10.03 -20.46
C GLY A 390 17.84 10.55 -21.75
N ARG A 391 17.93 11.87 -21.99
CA ARG A 391 17.45 12.50 -23.23
C ARG A 391 18.21 11.98 -24.45
N GLN A 392 19.53 11.86 -24.37
CA GLN A 392 20.34 11.31 -25.45
C GLN A 392 19.97 9.84 -25.75
N ALA A 393 19.85 9.01 -24.72
CA ALA A 393 19.46 7.61 -24.87
C ALA A 393 18.05 7.45 -25.48
N LEU A 394 17.10 8.29 -25.05
CA LEU A 394 15.74 8.31 -25.63
C LEU A 394 15.75 8.80 -27.08
N ASN A 395 16.52 9.83 -27.40
CA ASN A 395 16.67 10.30 -28.78
C ASN A 395 17.28 9.24 -29.69
N ASP A 396 18.32 8.54 -29.23
CA ASP A 396 18.97 7.45 -29.96
C ASP A 396 18.01 6.27 -30.16
N ALA A 397 17.26 5.89 -29.12
CA ALA A 397 16.24 4.86 -29.19
C ALA A 397 15.11 5.26 -30.16
N GLN A 398 14.64 6.50 -30.10
CA GLN A 398 13.62 7.03 -30.99
C GLN A 398 14.10 7.06 -32.44
N ALA A 399 15.34 7.48 -32.70
CA ALA A 399 15.92 7.48 -34.04
C ALA A 399 16.00 6.05 -34.62
N ARG A 400 16.40 5.06 -33.81
CA ARG A 400 16.40 3.64 -34.20
C ARG A 400 15.00 3.11 -34.50
N LEU A 401 14.02 3.42 -33.65
CA LEU A 401 12.62 3.00 -33.84
C LEU A 401 11.96 3.66 -35.05
N LYS A 402 12.27 4.94 -35.32
CA LYS A 402 11.85 5.64 -36.55
C LYS A 402 12.47 5.02 -37.79
N ALA A 403 13.76 4.67 -37.74
CA ALA A 403 14.43 4.00 -38.85
C ALA A 403 13.84 2.60 -39.16
N LEU A 404 13.24 1.95 -38.15
CA LEU A 404 12.52 0.68 -38.29
C LEU A 404 11.03 0.84 -38.67
N GLY A 405 10.54 2.07 -38.84
CA GLY A 405 9.15 2.35 -39.22
C GLY A 405 8.11 2.00 -38.14
N THR A 406 8.50 1.98 -36.88
CA THR A 406 7.62 1.55 -35.77
C THR A 406 6.83 2.72 -35.17
N GLU A 407 5.54 2.49 -34.88
CA GLU A 407 4.66 3.47 -34.20
C GLU A 407 5.10 3.75 -32.75
N GLN A 408 5.92 2.87 -32.16
CA GLN A 408 6.52 3.04 -30.82
C GLN A 408 7.47 4.25 -30.71
N ALA A 409 7.87 4.85 -31.84
CA ALA A 409 8.61 6.11 -31.84
C ALA A 409 7.81 7.31 -31.32
N ALA A 410 6.47 7.24 -31.33
CA ALA A 410 5.60 8.28 -30.80
C ALA A 410 5.52 8.27 -29.26
N SER A 411 5.42 7.09 -28.64
CA SER A 411 5.41 6.98 -27.17
C SER A 411 6.74 7.38 -26.53
N LEU A 412 7.87 7.11 -27.20
CA LEU A 412 9.17 7.64 -26.75
C LEU A 412 9.27 9.17 -26.88
N SER A 413 8.55 9.78 -27.83
CA SER A 413 8.57 11.24 -28.00
C SER A 413 7.93 11.98 -26.82
N GLU A 414 6.89 11.40 -26.21
CA GLU A 414 6.29 11.92 -24.99
C GLU A 414 7.26 11.85 -23.82
N LEU A 415 7.96 10.72 -23.65
CA LEU A 415 9.00 10.55 -22.63
C LEU A 415 10.16 11.55 -22.84
N THR A 416 10.61 11.75 -24.08
CA THR A 416 11.61 12.77 -24.40
C THR A 416 11.11 14.17 -24.03
N SER A 417 9.83 14.48 -24.27
CA SER A 417 9.23 15.77 -23.91
C SER A 417 9.10 16.02 -22.41
N LEU A 418 9.16 14.97 -21.57
CA LEU A 418 9.23 15.10 -20.11
C LEU A 418 10.63 15.51 -19.65
N LEU A 419 11.66 15.19 -20.45
CA LEU A 419 13.04 15.56 -20.21
C LEU A 419 13.46 16.86 -20.93
N ASP A 420 12.49 17.64 -21.41
CA ASP A 420 12.76 18.94 -22.00
C ASP A 420 13.18 19.97 -20.94
N ASP A 421 14.19 20.78 -21.30
CA ASP A 421 14.77 21.78 -20.40
C ASP A 421 13.73 22.80 -19.90
N ALA A 422 12.64 23.03 -20.64
CA ALA A 422 11.54 23.91 -20.21
C ALA A 422 10.68 23.32 -19.08
N LYS A 423 10.60 21.98 -18.97
CA LYS A 423 9.87 21.29 -17.88
C LYS A 423 10.77 20.97 -16.68
N LEU A 424 12.08 20.87 -16.93
CA LEU A 424 13.10 20.56 -15.94
C LEU A 424 13.86 21.78 -15.40
N GLY A 425 13.77 22.93 -16.06
CA GLY A 425 14.57 24.12 -15.74
C GLY A 425 14.42 24.62 -14.30
N ASP A 426 13.29 24.29 -13.66
CA ASP A 426 13.00 24.65 -12.28
C ASP A 426 13.32 23.53 -11.25
N VAL A 427 13.81 22.37 -11.72
CA VAL A 427 14.22 21.25 -10.85
C VAL A 427 15.66 21.49 -10.40
N GLU A 428 15.80 21.98 -9.17
CA GLU A 428 17.07 22.23 -8.51
C GLU A 428 16.96 21.74 -7.07
N TYR A 429 17.87 20.86 -6.65
CA TYR A 429 18.06 20.55 -5.26
C TYR A 429 18.59 21.78 -4.52
N VAL A 430 17.71 22.34 -3.68
CA VAL A 430 17.94 23.53 -2.89
C VAL A 430 17.73 23.22 -1.42
N TYR A 431 18.45 23.92 -0.56
CA TYR A 431 18.32 23.74 0.88
C TYR A 431 18.52 25.06 1.63
N ASP A 432 18.02 25.10 2.85
CA ASP A 432 18.34 26.10 3.87
C ASP A 432 18.15 25.48 5.27
N PHE A 433 18.36 26.27 6.32
CA PHE A 433 18.19 25.86 7.70
C PHE A 433 17.20 26.76 8.42
N ARG A 434 16.31 26.15 9.21
CA ARG A 434 15.33 26.85 10.04
C ARG A 434 15.17 26.14 11.37
N ASP A 435 15.45 26.85 12.47
CA ASP A 435 15.25 26.41 13.85
C ASP A 435 15.76 24.98 14.14
N GLY A 436 16.98 24.65 13.67
CA GLY A 436 17.61 23.34 13.87
C GLY A 436 17.19 22.25 12.88
N TYR A 437 16.45 22.60 11.82
CA TYR A 437 16.10 21.70 10.72
C TYR A 437 16.82 22.10 9.44
N LEU A 438 17.37 21.11 8.74
CA LEU A 438 17.70 21.19 7.32
C LEU A 438 16.40 21.09 6.53
N VAL A 439 16.06 22.14 5.79
CA VAL A 439 14.90 22.20 4.91
C VAL A 439 15.39 22.05 3.49
N SER A 440 14.95 21.01 2.77
CA SER A 440 15.37 20.79 1.38
C SER A 440 14.22 20.52 0.44
N ALA A 441 14.35 20.98 -0.81
CA ALA A 441 13.34 20.85 -1.85
C ALA A 441 14.03 20.66 -3.21
N LEU A 442 13.26 20.22 -4.22
CA LEU A 442 13.71 20.14 -5.60
C LEU A 442 13.30 21.38 -6.43
N ASN A 443 12.88 22.44 -5.74
CA ASN A 443 12.47 23.69 -6.38
C ASN A 443 12.64 24.87 -5.41
N ARG A 444 13.23 25.98 -5.90
CA ARG A 444 13.45 27.19 -5.09
C ARG A 444 12.16 27.80 -4.55
N ARG A 445 11.08 27.81 -5.34
CA ARG A 445 9.79 28.36 -4.92
C ARG A 445 9.20 27.57 -3.75
N ALA A 446 9.34 26.24 -3.76
CA ALA A 446 8.89 25.38 -2.68
C ALA A 446 9.66 25.71 -1.38
N LEU A 447 10.99 25.81 -1.46
CA LEU A 447 11.84 26.16 -0.33
C LEU A 447 11.49 27.55 0.22
N ASP A 448 11.40 28.57 -0.62
CA ASP A 448 11.04 29.93 -0.23
C ASP A 448 9.66 29.99 0.44
N ALA A 449 8.68 29.28 -0.11
CA ALA A 449 7.32 29.21 0.46
C ALA A 449 7.33 28.56 1.85
N ALA A 450 8.09 27.48 2.03
CA ALA A 450 8.26 26.82 3.32
C ALA A 450 8.94 27.74 4.37
N LEU A 451 10.00 28.45 3.98
CA LEU A 451 10.76 29.31 4.89
C LEU A 451 10.03 30.60 5.27
N ARG A 452 9.20 31.15 4.37
CA ARG A 452 8.47 32.42 4.58
C ARG A 452 7.09 32.26 5.20
N ALA A 453 6.66 31.03 5.51
CA ALA A 453 5.35 30.79 6.09
C ALA A 453 5.16 31.56 7.42
N PRO A 454 4.11 32.38 7.55
CA PRO A 454 3.93 33.29 8.69
C PRO A 454 3.43 32.59 9.95
N ARG A 455 2.87 31.39 9.83
CA ARG A 455 2.31 30.59 10.92
C ARG A 455 2.78 29.15 10.82
N ALA A 456 3.02 28.52 11.96
CA ALA A 456 3.44 27.15 12.04
C ALA A 456 2.24 26.21 12.22
N LEU A 457 2.37 24.97 11.76
CA LEU A 457 1.37 23.92 11.96
C LEU A 457 1.06 23.67 13.44
N ALA A 458 2.07 23.80 14.31
CA ALA A 458 1.90 23.68 15.76
C ALA A 458 0.88 24.68 16.34
N ASP A 459 0.64 25.82 15.66
CA ASP A 459 -0.31 26.83 16.10
C ASP A 459 -1.75 26.49 15.67
N GLU A 460 -1.93 25.60 14.70
CA GLU A 460 -3.23 25.26 14.13
C GLU A 460 -4.12 24.51 15.13
N PRO A 461 -5.31 25.07 15.50
CA PRO A 461 -6.20 24.45 16.47
C PRO A 461 -6.65 23.03 16.07
N ALA A 462 -6.92 22.83 14.78
CA ALA A 462 -7.33 21.52 14.25
C ALA A 462 -6.23 20.46 14.40
N PHE A 463 -4.97 20.84 14.19
CA PHE A 463 -3.83 19.95 14.41
C PHE A 463 -3.62 19.66 15.90
N ARG A 464 -3.64 20.70 16.75
CA ARG A 464 -3.48 20.54 18.21
C ARG A 464 -4.53 19.63 18.84
N ALA A 465 -5.77 19.66 18.35
CA ALA A 465 -6.84 18.80 18.84
C ALA A 465 -6.56 17.30 18.66
N LEU A 466 -5.65 16.92 17.74
CA LEU A 466 -5.33 15.53 17.44
C LEU A 466 -4.20 14.95 18.30
N ASN A 467 -3.43 15.78 19.03
CA ASN A 467 -2.32 15.36 19.90
C ASN A 467 -1.31 14.38 19.24
N LEU A 468 -0.93 14.62 17.98
CA LEU A 468 -0.08 13.72 17.19
C LEU A 468 1.42 13.76 17.53
N THR A 469 1.88 14.74 18.30
CA THR A 469 3.30 15.05 18.50
C THR A 469 3.99 14.27 19.63
N GLY A 470 3.28 13.34 20.27
CA GLY A 470 3.81 12.50 21.33
C GLY A 470 4.87 11.50 20.85
N ALA A 471 5.46 10.77 21.79
CA ALA A 471 6.45 9.73 21.51
C ALA A 471 5.91 8.68 20.54
N GLY A 472 6.74 8.27 19.57
CA GLY A 472 6.33 7.28 18.58
C GLY A 472 7.30 7.16 17.41
N ALA A 473 6.86 6.44 16.37
CA ALA A 473 7.59 6.26 15.12
C ALA A 473 7.16 7.25 14.03
N GLY A 474 6.01 7.90 14.18
CA GLY A 474 5.60 8.93 13.23
C GLY A 474 4.13 9.32 13.33
N PHE A 475 3.75 10.29 12.51
CA PHE A 475 2.36 10.62 12.25
C PHE A 475 2.18 11.15 10.83
N VAL A 476 0.97 11.05 10.33
CA VAL A 476 0.55 11.72 9.10
C VAL A 476 -0.62 12.63 9.44
N TYR A 477 -0.64 13.82 8.88
CA TYR A 477 -1.73 14.77 9.00
C TYR A 477 -2.05 15.35 7.62
N GLN A 478 -3.31 15.29 7.24
CA GLN A 478 -3.81 15.87 6.01
C GLN A 478 -5.11 16.61 6.37
N PRO A 479 -5.14 17.95 6.38
CA PRO A 479 -6.37 18.68 6.66
C PRO A 479 -7.40 18.50 5.55
N ALA A 480 -8.65 18.89 5.84
CA ALA A 480 -9.64 19.09 4.78
C ALA A 480 -9.14 20.12 3.75
N PRO A 481 -9.55 20.03 2.48
CA PRO A 481 -9.12 20.97 1.45
C PRO A 481 -9.50 22.40 1.87
N ALA A 482 -8.52 23.30 1.92
CA ALA A 482 -8.74 24.68 2.34
C ALA A 482 -9.69 25.43 1.40
N THR A 483 -9.75 25.01 0.13
CA THR A 483 -10.71 25.54 -0.84
C THR A 483 -11.38 24.39 -1.58
N PRO A 484 -12.71 24.43 -1.78
CA PRO A 484 -13.42 23.40 -2.52
C PRO A 484 -12.88 23.20 -3.94
N TYR A 485 -12.93 21.95 -4.41
CA TYR A 485 -12.70 21.58 -5.79
C TYR A 485 -13.93 21.90 -6.63
N ALA A 486 -13.74 22.63 -7.73
CA ALA A 486 -14.81 22.88 -8.69
C ALA A 486 -14.94 21.70 -9.65
N PRO A 487 -16.17 21.23 -9.97
CA PRO A 487 -16.38 20.19 -10.96
C PRO A 487 -15.73 20.49 -12.31
N ALA A 488 -15.71 21.77 -12.72
CA ALA A 488 -15.08 22.20 -13.97
C ALA A 488 -13.55 22.01 -14.00
N ASP A 489 -12.87 22.04 -12.85
CA ASP A 489 -11.42 21.82 -12.77
C ASP A 489 -11.12 20.33 -12.93
N ILE A 490 -11.89 19.48 -12.25
CA ILE A 490 -11.78 18.02 -12.37
C ILE A 490 -12.16 17.55 -13.76
N ARG A 491 -13.22 18.12 -14.35
CA ARG A 491 -13.64 17.82 -15.71
C ARG A 491 -12.53 18.13 -16.70
N ARG A 492 -11.92 19.31 -16.61
CA ARG A 492 -10.80 19.69 -17.49
C ARG A 492 -9.60 18.75 -17.33
N ALA A 493 -9.26 18.36 -16.10
CA ALA A 493 -8.20 17.39 -15.85
C ALA A 493 -8.51 16.03 -16.50
N LEU A 494 -9.74 15.55 -16.31
CA LEU A 494 -10.20 14.29 -16.86
C LEU A 494 -10.26 14.30 -18.39
N GLU A 495 -10.85 15.33 -19.01
CA GLU A 495 -10.92 15.51 -20.47
C GLU A 495 -9.52 15.54 -21.09
N LYS A 496 -8.57 16.19 -20.41
CA LYS A 496 -7.17 16.26 -20.82
C LYS A 496 -6.47 14.90 -20.77
N GLU A 497 -6.65 14.13 -19.69
CA GLU A 497 -6.11 12.78 -19.57
C GLU A 497 -6.75 11.82 -20.58
N LEU A 498 -8.06 11.93 -20.81
CA LEU A 498 -8.73 11.17 -21.86
C LEU A 498 -8.19 11.53 -23.24
N ALA A 499 -8.02 12.81 -23.55
CA ALA A 499 -7.49 13.26 -24.84
C ALA A 499 -6.04 12.81 -25.09
N ALA A 500 -5.25 12.60 -24.03
CA ALA A 500 -3.90 12.03 -24.11
C ALA A 500 -3.90 10.49 -24.22
N SER A 501 -5.03 9.83 -24.00
CA SER A 501 -5.13 8.36 -24.06
C SER A 501 -5.43 7.87 -25.47
N PRO A 502 -4.80 6.78 -25.94
CA PRO A 502 -5.18 6.09 -27.19
C PRO A 502 -6.66 5.64 -27.21
N ALA A 503 -7.30 5.56 -26.04
CA ALA A 503 -8.72 5.27 -25.91
C ALA A 503 -9.63 6.42 -26.35
N ALA A 504 -9.12 7.65 -26.50
CA ALA A 504 -9.89 8.83 -26.94
C ALA A 504 -10.63 8.57 -28.26
N ALA A 505 -9.95 7.92 -29.22
CA ALA A 505 -10.48 7.63 -30.55
C ALA A 505 -11.66 6.64 -30.54
N PHE A 506 -11.88 5.92 -29.42
CA PHE A 506 -12.97 4.96 -29.26
C PHE A 506 -14.17 5.53 -28.48
N MET A 507 -14.08 6.75 -27.96
CA MET A 507 -15.08 7.29 -27.02
C MET A 507 -15.62 8.68 -27.40
N GLU A 508 -15.37 9.18 -28.62
CA GLU A 508 -15.68 10.57 -29.01
C GLU A 508 -17.16 10.99 -28.81
N ASP A 509 -18.13 10.09 -29.02
CA ASP A 509 -19.57 10.44 -28.91
C ASP A 509 -20.19 10.19 -27.51
N ASP A 510 -19.70 9.21 -26.75
CA ASP A 510 -20.28 8.84 -25.43
C ASP A 510 -19.51 9.38 -24.21
N ALA A 511 -18.23 9.77 -24.34
CA ALA A 511 -17.42 10.23 -23.21
C ALA A 511 -17.84 11.61 -22.66
N GLN A 512 -18.30 12.52 -23.53
CA GLN A 512 -18.70 13.87 -23.11
C GLN A 512 -19.93 13.85 -22.20
N GLY A 513 -20.84 12.88 -22.39
CA GLY A 513 -22.01 12.69 -21.52
C GLY A 513 -21.68 12.16 -20.12
N LEU A 514 -20.56 11.44 -19.96
CA LEU A 514 -20.17 10.75 -18.72
C LEU A 514 -19.17 11.53 -17.86
N THR A 515 -18.35 12.40 -18.48
CA THR A 515 -17.31 13.19 -17.78
C THR A 515 -17.90 14.27 -16.88
N ALA A 516 -18.99 14.93 -17.27
CA ALA A 516 -19.67 15.93 -16.44
C ALA A 516 -20.25 15.36 -15.13
N PRO A 517 -21.06 14.28 -15.13
CA PRO A 517 -21.55 13.70 -13.88
C PRO A 517 -20.42 13.10 -13.04
N MET A 518 -19.42 12.45 -13.66
CA MET A 518 -18.28 11.88 -12.92
C MET A 518 -17.43 12.96 -12.25
N SER A 519 -17.13 14.06 -12.94
CA SER A 519 -16.38 15.19 -12.35
C SER A 519 -17.14 15.88 -11.22
N SER A 520 -18.47 15.98 -11.31
CA SER A 520 -19.31 16.48 -10.21
C SER A 520 -19.28 15.53 -9.01
N ALA A 521 -19.39 14.22 -9.23
CA ALA A 521 -19.34 13.22 -8.17
C ALA A 521 -17.97 13.19 -7.47
N LEU A 522 -16.88 13.27 -8.24
CA LEU A 522 -15.52 13.35 -7.72
C LEU A 522 -15.29 14.66 -6.95
N ALA A 523 -15.79 15.79 -7.46
CA ALA A 523 -15.73 17.06 -6.73
C ALA A 523 -16.45 16.96 -5.39
N ASP A 524 -17.66 16.42 -5.38
CA ASP A 524 -18.45 16.24 -4.15
C ASP A 524 -17.73 15.32 -3.15
N LEU A 525 -17.22 14.18 -3.62
CA LEU A 525 -16.43 13.25 -2.80
C LEU A 525 -15.19 13.92 -2.17
N LEU A 526 -14.41 14.64 -2.98
CA LEU A 526 -13.22 15.36 -2.51
C LEU A 526 -13.58 16.49 -1.55
N ASN A 527 -14.70 17.18 -1.75
CA ASN A 527 -15.16 18.25 -0.88
C ASN A 527 -15.79 17.74 0.43
N ARG A 528 -16.24 16.48 0.47
CA ARG A 528 -16.71 15.81 1.69
C ARG A 528 -15.58 15.28 2.56
N TYR A 529 -14.36 15.17 2.03
CA TYR A 529 -13.19 14.78 2.81
C TYR A 529 -12.91 15.80 3.91
N GLY A 530 -13.02 15.38 5.17
CA GLY A 530 -12.83 16.21 6.36
C GLY A 530 -11.39 16.23 6.87
N GLY A 531 -10.47 15.57 6.17
CA GLY A 531 -9.09 15.36 6.60
C GLY A 531 -8.83 13.95 7.11
N SER A 532 -7.56 13.61 7.25
CA SER A 532 -7.09 12.36 7.82
C SER A 532 -5.92 12.59 8.78
N SER A 533 -5.81 11.68 9.74
CA SER A 533 -4.66 11.62 10.64
C SER A 533 -4.24 10.18 10.82
N THR A 534 -2.93 9.95 10.90
CA THR A 534 -2.34 8.66 11.24
C THR A 534 -1.40 8.87 12.41
N HIS A 535 -1.42 7.97 13.39
CA HIS A 535 -0.39 7.92 14.42
C HIS A 535 0.27 6.54 14.42
N THR A 536 1.60 6.52 14.44
CA THR A 536 2.42 5.32 14.37
C THR A 536 3.27 5.18 15.63
N THR A 537 3.16 4.02 16.28
CA THR A 537 3.83 3.68 17.53
C THR A 537 4.62 2.39 17.36
N VAL A 538 5.63 2.17 18.22
CA VAL A 538 6.40 0.92 18.25
C VAL A 538 6.34 0.35 19.66
N ASP A 539 6.00 -0.93 19.77
CA ASP A 539 6.06 -1.72 21.00
C ASP A 539 6.86 -2.99 20.74
N GLY A 540 8.09 -3.04 21.24
CA GLY A 540 9.04 -4.10 20.94
C GLY A 540 9.34 -4.17 19.43
N THR A 541 8.90 -5.24 18.77
CA THR A 541 9.04 -5.43 17.32
C THR A 541 7.79 -5.06 16.52
N VAL A 542 6.73 -4.60 17.20
CA VAL A 542 5.44 -4.30 16.59
C VAL A 542 5.32 -2.81 16.31
N VAL A 543 5.27 -2.45 15.03
CA VAL A 543 4.95 -1.10 14.56
C VAL A 543 3.46 -1.03 14.27
N LEU A 544 2.72 -0.25 15.06
CA LEU A 544 1.27 -0.11 14.96
C LEU A 544 0.92 1.28 14.42
N SER A 545 0.23 1.35 13.29
CA SER A 545 -0.31 2.59 12.73
C SER A 545 -1.83 2.59 12.80
N LYS A 546 -2.42 3.67 13.28
CA LYS A 546 -3.87 3.89 13.30
C LYS A 546 -4.18 5.14 12.52
N THR A 547 -5.02 5.00 11.51
CA THR A 547 -5.45 6.07 10.61
C THR A 547 -6.94 6.30 10.78
N ASN A 548 -7.31 7.57 10.96
CA ASN A 548 -8.69 8.02 10.90
C ASN A 548 -8.83 8.93 9.69
N ILE A 549 -9.79 8.63 8.83
CA ILE A 549 -10.19 9.45 7.70
C ILE A 549 -11.60 9.91 7.95
N THR A 550 -11.85 11.22 7.87
CA THR A 550 -13.17 11.79 8.11
C THR A 550 -13.85 12.13 6.80
N TYR A 551 -15.15 11.84 6.72
CA TYR A 551 -16.01 12.23 5.61
C TYR A 551 -17.32 12.82 6.14
N ARG A 552 -17.83 13.85 5.45
CA ARG A 552 -19.17 14.40 5.68
C ARG A 552 -20.16 13.56 4.85
N TRP A 553 -20.83 12.62 5.50
CA TRP A 553 -21.85 11.75 4.91
C TRP A 553 -23.11 12.52 4.51
#